data_AF-A0A9P4TBD3-F1
#
_entry.id   AF-A0A9P4TBD3-F1
#
_cell.length_a   1.000
_cell.length_b   1.000
_cell.length_c   1.000
_cell.angle_alpha   90.00
_cell.angle_beta   90.00
_cell.angle_gamma   90.00
#
_symmetry.space_group_name_H-M   'P 1'
#
loop_
_entity.id
_entity.type
_entity.pdbx_description
1 polymer ?
#
loop_
_entity_poly.entity_id
_entity_poly.type
_entity_poly.pdbx_seq_one_letter_code
_entity_poly.pdbx_strand_id
1 'polypeptide(L)'
;MSDNLIVKGVAGTCITFSFILAGNAITQSYMTVPALLVNFPPPSSPEHKERAQLLGRQWPLCWTVGNQFFRPISTLGFLGYAYAGYATYKQGVLARNDWKLFAVAAVMHLTTIVHSAKNMQPLNDKLEALAGRASDTELKEAETVAKKWANWNRLRLLTPVIAGSLALYQLLA
;
A
#
# COMPACT_ATOMS: atom_id res chain seq x y z
N MET A 1 -30.63 6.18 -22.02
CA MET A 1 -29.17 6.22 -21.75
C MET A 1 -28.96 7.07 -20.51
N SER A 2 -28.74 6.48 -19.34
CA SER A 2 -28.14 7.25 -18.25
C SER A 2 -26.67 6.89 -18.24
N ASP A 3 -25.88 7.76 -18.85
CA ASP A 3 -24.47 7.93 -18.51
C ASP A 3 -24.46 8.19 -17.00
N ASN A 4 -24.26 7.14 -16.19
CA ASN A 4 -24.42 7.25 -14.74
C ASN A 4 -23.20 8.00 -14.21
N LEU A 5 -23.32 9.33 -14.19
CA LEU A 5 -22.30 10.27 -13.76
C LEU A 5 -21.75 9.92 -12.38
N ILE A 6 -22.60 9.34 -11.51
CA ILE A 6 -22.21 8.88 -10.18
C ILE A 6 -21.24 7.69 -10.29
N VAL A 7 -21.54 6.68 -11.10
CA VAL A 7 -20.64 5.52 -11.30
C VAL A 7 -19.32 5.96 -11.93
N LYS A 8 -19.36 6.84 -12.94
CA LYS A 8 -18.14 7.39 -13.55
C LYS A 8 -17.32 8.22 -12.54
N GLY A 9 -17.98 9.03 -11.73
CA GLY A 9 -17.34 9.82 -10.68
C GLY A 9 -16.68 8.93 -9.63
N VAL A 10 -17.40 7.93 -9.11
CA VAL A 10 -16.86 6.97 -8.15
C VAL A 10 -15.68 6.20 -8.75
N ALA A 11 -15.83 5.63 -9.94
CA ALA A 11 -14.75 4.89 -10.61
C ALA A 11 -13.53 5.79 -10.86
N GLY A 12 -13.74 7.03 -11.31
CA GLY A 12 -12.68 8.02 -11.51
C GLY A 12 -11.92 8.33 -10.22
N THR A 13 -12.63 8.57 -9.11
CA THR A 13 -12.01 8.77 -7.79
C THR A 13 -11.22 7.53 -7.35
N CYS A 14 -11.76 6.32 -7.54
CA CYS A 14 -11.06 5.09 -7.20
C CYS A 14 -9.80 4.85 -8.05
N ILE A 15 -9.79 5.29 -9.31
CA ILE A 15 -8.58 5.26 -10.17
C ILE A 15 -7.51 6.19 -9.59
N THR A 16 -7.90 7.40 -9.16
CA THR A 16 -6.98 8.32 -8.48
C THR A 16 -6.42 7.69 -7.20
N PHE A 17 -7.25 7.07 -6.38
CA PHE A 17 -6.81 6.34 -5.19
C PHE A 17 -5.80 5.25 -5.52
N SER A 18 -6.06 4.44 -6.55
CA SER A 18 -5.14 3.40 -7.01
C SER A 18 -3.74 3.95 -7.31
N PHE A 19 -3.63 5.03 -8.08
CA PHE A 19 -2.32 5.58 -8.46
C PHE A 19 -1.65 6.37 -7.34
N ILE A 20 -2.40 7.00 -6.43
CA ILE A 20 -1.84 7.59 -5.20
C ILE A 20 -1.19 6.50 -4.33
N LEU A 21 -1.88 5.37 -4.13
CA LEU A 21 -1.34 4.25 -3.33
C LEU A 21 -0.09 3.66 -3.98
N ALA A 22 -0.08 3.50 -5.31
CA ALA A 22 1.08 3.05 -6.06
C ALA A 22 2.27 4.02 -5.90
N GLY A 23 2.03 5.32 -6.04
CA GLY A 23 3.05 6.36 -5.83
C GLY A 23 3.64 6.31 -4.43
N ASN A 24 2.81 6.20 -3.39
CA ASN A 24 3.29 6.04 -2.02
C ASN A 24 4.16 4.79 -1.85
N ALA A 25 3.73 3.65 -2.39
CA ALA A 25 4.51 2.42 -2.30
C ALA A 25 5.88 2.56 -2.98
N ILE A 26 5.95 3.24 -4.13
CA ILE A 26 7.22 3.55 -4.82
C ILE A 26 8.12 4.42 -3.92
N THR A 27 7.61 5.55 -3.44
CA THR A 27 8.39 6.47 -2.61
C THR A 27 8.94 5.77 -1.36
N GLN A 28 8.12 4.99 -0.66
CA GLN A 28 8.57 4.30 0.54
C GLN A 28 9.62 3.22 0.25
N SER A 29 9.44 2.41 -0.79
CA SER A 29 10.34 1.30 -1.11
C SER A 29 11.65 1.72 -1.78
N TYR A 30 11.60 2.73 -2.66
CA TYR A 30 12.74 3.09 -3.52
C TYR A 30 13.41 4.40 -3.14
N MET A 31 12.82 5.19 -2.23
CA MET A 31 13.43 6.43 -1.73
C MET A 31 13.62 6.36 -0.22
N THR A 32 12.55 6.15 0.55
CA THR A 32 12.59 6.22 2.01
C THR A 32 13.48 5.14 2.63
N VAL A 33 13.23 3.86 2.34
CA VAL A 33 14.03 2.77 2.93
C VAL A 33 15.51 2.88 2.54
N PRO A 34 15.88 3.10 1.26
CA PRO A 34 17.27 3.34 0.89
C PRO A 34 17.91 4.53 1.62
N ALA A 35 17.20 5.65 1.77
CA ALA A 35 17.70 6.82 2.48
C ALA A 35 17.95 6.55 3.98
N LEU A 36 17.11 5.73 4.62
CA LEU A 36 17.30 5.32 6.01
C LEU A 36 18.49 4.35 6.17
N LEU A 37 18.71 3.49 5.17
CA LEU A 37 19.73 2.44 5.20
C LEU A 37 21.08 2.83 4.56
N VAL A 38 21.23 4.05 4.04
CA VAL A 38 22.52 4.48 3.49
C VAL A 38 23.61 4.39 4.57
N ASN A 39 24.74 3.77 4.23
CA ASN A 39 25.86 3.52 5.14
C ASN A 39 25.48 2.82 6.45
N PHE A 40 24.50 1.90 6.42
CA PHE A 40 24.14 1.11 7.61
C PHE A 40 25.33 0.22 8.03
N PRO A 41 25.82 0.31 9.28
CA PRO A 41 26.97 -0.46 9.73
C PRO A 41 26.65 -1.96 9.80
N PRO A 42 27.62 -2.87 9.62
CA PRO A 42 27.39 -4.30 9.80
C PRO A 42 27.06 -4.65 11.26
N PRO A 43 26.34 -5.75 11.55
CA PRO A 43 25.94 -6.13 12.92
C PRO A 43 27.08 -6.34 13.93
N SER A 44 28.32 -6.49 13.46
CA SER A 44 29.52 -6.62 14.29
C SER A 44 30.14 -5.28 14.69
N SER A 45 29.74 -4.17 14.06
CA SER A 45 30.29 -2.84 14.35
C SER A 45 29.68 -2.26 15.63
N PRO A 46 30.47 -1.53 16.46
CA PRO A 46 29.96 -0.91 17.67
C PRO A 46 28.89 0.16 17.40
N GLU A 47 28.91 0.80 16.22
CA GLU A 47 27.95 1.81 15.79
C GLU A 47 26.58 1.23 15.36
N HIS A 48 26.50 -0.08 15.12
CA HIS A 48 25.29 -0.73 14.61
C HIS A 48 24.08 -0.51 15.53
N LYS A 49 24.29 -0.65 16.85
CA LYS A 49 23.22 -0.53 17.84
C LYS A 49 22.58 0.86 17.81
N GLU A 50 23.40 1.90 17.80
CA GLU A 50 22.93 3.27 17.74
C GLU A 50 22.19 3.54 16.41
N ARG A 51 22.73 3.06 15.29
CA ARG A 51 22.08 3.22 13.98
C ARG A 51 20.74 2.49 13.88
N ALA A 52 20.63 1.28 14.44
CA ALA A 52 19.38 0.53 14.51
C ALA A 52 18.33 1.25 15.38
N GLN A 53 18.74 1.83 16.51
CA GLN A 53 17.85 2.64 17.34
C GLN A 53 17.37 3.91 16.63
N LEU A 54 18.26 4.59 15.89
CA LEU A 54 17.88 5.73 15.07
C LEU A 54 16.86 5.34 14.00
N LEU A 55 17.08 4.21 13.30
CA LEU A 55 16.11 3.67 12.36
C LEU A 55 14.75 3.47 13.03
N GLY A 56 14.72 2.89 14.23
CA GLY A 56 13.46 2.69 14.96
C GLY A 56 12.74 3.97 15.36
N ARG A 57 13.47 5.06 15.60
CA ARG A 57 12.89 6.39 15.88
C ARG A 57 12.37 7.07 14.60
N GLN A 58 13.08 6.91 13.50
CA GLN A 58 12.71 7.50 12.20
C GLN A 58 11.54 6.77 11.56
N TRP A 59 11.49 5.44 11.70
CA TRP A 59 10.55 4.60 10.98
C TRP A 59 9.08 4.99 11.20
N PRO A 60 8.57 5.16 12.45
CA PRO A 60 7.22 5.64 12.71
C PRO A 60 6.85 6.92 11.95
N LEU A 61 7.76 7.89 11.86
CA LEU A 61 7.51 9.14 11.12
C LEU A 61 7.23 8.88 9.63
N CYS A 62 7.82 7.83 9.06
CA CYS A 62 7.65 7.46 7.66
C CYS A 62 6.38 6.64 7.38
N TRP A 63 5.87 5.87 8.35
CA TRP A 63 4.70 5.00 8.13
C TRP A 63 3.42 5.41 8.86
N THR A 64 3.48 6.23 9.92
CA THR A 64 2.28 6.69 10.66
C THR A 64 1.36 7.53 9.77
N VAL A 65 1.92 8.48 9.02
CA VAL A 65 1.18 9.25 8.00
C VAL A 65 0.55 8.29 7.00
N GLY A 66 1.30 7.28 6.56
CA GLY A 66 0.79 6.30 5.62
C GLY A 66 -0.36 5.46 6.17
N ASN A 67 -0.30 5.07 7.43
CA ASN A 67 -1.38 4.32 8.08
C ASN A 67 -2.63 5.17 8.32
N GLN A 68 -2.51 6.46 8.62
CA GLN A 68 -3.66 7.32 8.86
C GLN A 68 -4.32 7.81 7.57
N PHE A 69 -3.53 8.06 6.52
CA PHE A 69 -4.04 8.61 5.26
C PHE A 69 -4.36 7.54 4.21
N PHE A 70 -3.48 6.55 3.98
CA PHE A 70 -3.65 5.59 2.89
C PHE A 70 -4.58 4.43 3.23
N ARG A 71 -4.79 4.09 4.52
CA ARG A 71 -5.78 3.07 4.90
C ARG A 71 -7.19 3.48 4.51
N PRO A 72 -7.71 4.68 4.87
CA PRO A 72 -9.00 5.15 4.38
C PRO A 72 -9.11 5.14 2.86
N ILE A 73 -8.07 5.61 2.15
CA ILE A 73 -8.04 5.63 0.68
C ILE A 73 -8.20 4.21 0.10
N SER A 74 -7.49 3.23 0.64
CA SER A 74 -7.60 1.84 0.18
C SER A 74 -8.98 1.24 0.50
N THR A 75 -9.55 1.54 1.66
CA THR A 75 -10.92 1.12 2.02
C THR A 75 -11.97 1.75 1.11
N LEU A 76 -11.87 3.05 0.83
CA LEU A 76 -12.77 3.74 -0.11
C LEU A 76 -12.57 3.22 -1.54
N GLY A 77 -11.34 2.89 -1.94
CA GLY A 77 -11.06 2.23 -3.21
C GLY A 77 -11.76 0.87 -3.33
N PHE A 78 -11.68 0.03 -2.30
CA PHE A 78 -12.40 -1.25 -2.24
C PHE A 78 -13.92 -1.06 -2.36
N LEU A 79 -14.50 -0.19 -1.52
CA LEU A 79 -15.95 0.03 -1.50
C LEU A 79 -16.45 0.67 -2.79
N GLY A 80 -15.71 1.62 -3.34
CA GLY A 80 -16.09 2.32 -4.57
C GLY A 80 -16.02 1.41 -5.80
N TYR A 81 -14.97 0.58 -5.94
CA TYR A 81 -14.94 -0.41 -7.02
C TYR A 81 -15.99 -1.51 -6.85
N ALA A 82 -16.28 -1.93 -5.62
CA ALA A 82 -17.37 -2.87 -5.36
C ALA A 82 -18.73 -2.28 -5.75
N TYR A 83 -18.97 -1.00 -5.43
CA TYR A 83 -20.16 -0.27 -5.85
C TYR A 83 -20.24 -0.14 -7.37
N ALA A 84 -19.14 0.25 -8.04
CA ALA A 84 -19.09 0.36 -9.49
C ALA A 84 -19.42 -0.98 -10.17
N GLY A 85 -18.79 -2.08 -9.70
CA GLY A 85 -19.09 -3.42 -10.19
C GLY A 85 -20.56 -3.81 -9.98
N TYR A 86 -21.11 -3.57 -8.79
CA TYR A 86 -22.52 -3.84 -8.51
C TYR A 86 -23.47 -3.02 -9.40
N ALA A 87 -23.20 -1.73 -9.55
CA ALA A 87 -24.01 -0.83 -10.37
C ALA A 87 -23.98 -1.23 -11.86
N THR A 88 -22.80 -1.58 -12.38
CA THR A 88 -22.65 -2.10 -13.74
C THR A 88 -23.35 -3.44 -13.92
N TYR A 89 -23.25 -4.36 -12.95
CA TYR A 89 -23.96 -5.63 -12.97
C TYR A 89 -25.49 -5.44 -13.04
N LYS A 90 -26.03 -4.49 -12.26
CA LYS A 90 -27.46 -4.17 -12.25
C LYS A 90 -27.97 -3.58 -13.57
N GLN A 91 -27.12 -2.98 -14.39
CA GLN A 91 -27.50 -2.50 -15.72
C GLN A 91 -27.71 -3.63 -16.74
N GLY A 92 -27.23 -4.85 -16.45
CA GLY A 92 -27.45 -6.04 -17.29
C GLY A 92 -26.93 -5.85 -18.72
N VAL A 93 -27.74 -6.25 -19.71
CA VAL A 93 -27.38 -6.16 -21.15
C VAL A 93 -27.18 -4.73 -21.67
N LEU A 94 -27.59 -3.73 -20.89
CA LEU A 94 -27.40 -2.31 -21.22
C LEU A 94 -26.04 -1.77 -20.76
N ALA A 95 -25.29 -2.55 -19.98
CA ALA A 95 -23.96 -2.18 -19.53
C ALA A 95 -22.97 -2.21 -20.69
N ARG A 96 -22.26 -1.10 -20.92
CA ARG A 96 -21.09 -1.07 -21.82
C ARG A 96 -19.83 -1.65 -21.17
N ASN A 97 -19.78 -1.61 -19.85
CA ASN A 97 -18.62 -1.98 -19.05
C ASN A 97 -18.77 -3.40 -18.52
N ASP A 98 -17.66 -4.12 -18.35
CA ASP A 98 -17.62 -5.42 -17.70
C ASP A 98 -17.47 -5.25 -16.19
N TRP A 99 -18.55 -5.53 -15.46
CA TRP A 99 -18.58 -5.47 -13.99
C TRP A 99 -17.51 -6.35 -13.33
N LYS A 100 -17.05 -7.42 -13.99
CA LYS A 100 -16.04 -8.33 -13.46
C LYS A 100 -14.70 -7.61 -13.27
N LEU A 101 -14.36 -6.66 -14.14
CA LEU A 101 -13.10 -5.92 -14.02
C LEU A 101 -13.13 -4.95 -12.82
N PHE A 102 -14.28 -4.34 -12.52
CA PHE A 102 -14.45 -3.58 -11.27
C PHE A 102 -14.43 -4.49 -10.03
N ALA A 103 -14.99 -5.70 -10.11
CA ALA A 103 -14.88 -6.67 -9.03
C ALA A 103 -13.43 -7.10 -8.77
N VAL A 104 -12.65 -7.35 -9.82
CA VAL A 104 -11.20 -7.62 -9.70
C VAL A 104 -10.47 -6.43 -9.08
N ALA A 105 -10.77 -5.20 -9.52
CA ALA A 105 -10.19 -3.98 -8.94
C ALA A 105 -10.50 -3.84 -7.43
N ALA A 106 -11.73 -4.18 -7.01
CA ALA A 106 -12.10 -4.23 -5.59
C ALA A 106 -11.27 -5.28 -4.83
N VAL A 107 -11.15 -6.49 -5.36
CA VAL A 107 -10.35 -7.57 -4.73
C VAL A 107 -8.88 -7.18 -4.59
N MET A 108 -8.32 -6.44 -5.55
CA MET A 108 -6.95 -5.92 -5.44
C MET A 108 -6.79 -4.97 -4.25
N HIS A 109 -7.71 -4.02 -4.06
CA HIS A 109 -7.70 -3.13 -2.87
C HIS A 109 -7.91 -3.91 -1.57
N LEU A 110 -8.81 -4.90 -1.55
CA LEU A 110 -8.98 -5.78 -0.39
C LEU A 110 -7.69 -6.53 -0.05
N THR A 111 -6.97 -7.01 -1.07
CA THR A 111 -5.67 -7.66 -0.91
C THR A 111 -4.65 -6.70 -0.29
N THR A 112 -4.61 -5.45 -0.77
CA THR A 112 -3.76 -4.40 -0.18
C THR A 112 -4.06 -4.18 1.31
N ILE A 113 -5.35 -4.12 1.68
CA ILE A 113 -5.80 -3.92 3.07
C ILE A 113 -5.36 -5.08 3.96
N VAL A 114 -5.69 -6.32 3.56
CA VAL A 114 -5.37 -7.53 4.32
C VAL A 114 -3.87 -7.70 4.45
N HIS A 115 -3.11 -7.53 3.36
CA HIS A 115 -1.66 -7.60 3.39
C HIS A 115 -1.05 -6.54 4.31
N SER A 116 -1.57 -5.31 4.27
CA SER A 116 -1.10 -4.24 5.16
C SER A 116 -1.32 -4.59 6.63
N ALA A 117 -2.49 -5.13 6.97
CA ALA A 117 -2.85 -5.45 8.35
C ALA A 117 -2.09 -6.69 8.88
N LYS A 118 -2.01 -7.76 8.09
CA LYS A 118 -1.49 -9.06 8.56
C LYS A 118 0.02 -9.20 8.38
N ASN A 119 0.58 -8.63 7.31
CA ASN A 119 1.97 -8.87 6.93
C ASN A 119 2.87 -7.66 7.18
N MET A 120 2.38 -6.44 6.88
CA MET A 120 3.19 -5.23 7.00
C MET A 120 3.18 -4.65 8.41
N GLN A 121 2.05 -4.70 9.13
CA GLN A 121 1.96 -4.16 10.48
C GLN A 121 2.96 -4.81 11.45
N PRO A 122 3.14 -6.15 11.48
CA PRO A 122 4.14 -6.75 12.36
C PRO A 122 5.58 -6.31 12.05
N LEU A 123 5.90 -6.04 10.77
CA LEU A 123 7.22 -5.50 10.39
C LEU A 123 7.38 -4.04 10.84
N ASN A 124 6.31 -3.24 10.76
CA ASN A 124 6.32 -1.88 11.31
C ASN A 124 6.56 -1.88 12.82
N ASP A 125 5.87 -2.76 13.54
CA ASP A 125 5.99 -2.87 15.00
C ASP A 125 7.40 -3.31 15.41
N LYS A 126 8.01 -4.25 14.67
CA LYS A 126 9.41 -4.65 14.86
C LYS A 126 10.39 -3.49 14.66
N LEU A 127 10.22 -2.73 13.58
CA LEU A 127 11.08 -1.59 13.29
C LEU A 127 10.91 -0.48 14.35
N GLU A 128 9.69 -0.18 14.77
CA GLU A 128 9.44 0.76 15.86
C GLU A 128 10.06 0.30 17.18
N ALA A 129 9.99 -0.99 17.49
CA ALA A 129 10.58 -1.54 18.72
C ALA A 129 12.09 -1.29 18.80
N LEU A 130 12.80 -1.15 17.67
CA LEU A 130 14.23 -0.83 17.65
C LEU A 130 14.56 0.47 18.39
N ALA A 131 13.61 1.41 18.54
CA ALA A 131 13.85 2.68 19.22
C ALA A 131 14.26 2.54 20.71
N GLY A 132 13.93 1.42 21.34
CA GLY A 132 14.28 1.15 22.74
C GLY A 132 13.62 -0.05 23.40
N ARG A 133 12.83 -0.84 22.67
CA ARG A 133 12.14 -2.05 23.17
C ARG A 133 12.72 -3.35 22.64
N ALA A 134 13.56 -3.28 21.60
CA ALA A 134 14.18 -4.43 20.96
C ALA A 134 15.37 -4.98 21.77
N SER A 135 15.52 -6.29 21.75
CA SER A 135 16.70 -7.01 22.24
C SER A 135 17.92 -6.79 21.34
N ASP A 136 19.12 -7.09 21.86
CA ASP A 136 20.35 -6.97 21.05
C ASP A 136 20.34 -7.88 19.80
N THR A 137 19.67 -9.03 19.86
CA THR A 137 19.48 -9.90 18.69
C THR A 137 18.60 -9.23 17.63
N GLU A 138 17.50 -8.60 18.03
CA GLU A 138 16.61 -7.89 17.11
C GLU A 138 17.26 -6.64 16.51
N LEU A 139 18.09 -5.94 17.28
CA LEU A 139 18.87 -4.81 16.78
C LEU A 139 19.78 -5.23 15.62
N LYS A 140 20.41 -6.41 15.70
CA LYS A 140 21.26 -6.96 14.62
C LYS A 140 20.48 -7.27 13.33
N GLU A 141 19.17 -7.48 13.42
CA GLU A 141 18.32 -7.77 12.27
C GLU A 141 17.71 -6.51 11.63
N ALA A 142 17.98 -5.32 12.16
CA ALA A 142 17.33 -4.07 11.75
C ALA A 142 17.32 -3.83 10.24
N GLU A 143 18.49 -3.95 9.59
CA GLU A 143 18.63 -3.78 8.14
C GLU A 143 17.83 -4.84 7.36
N THR A 144 17.90 -6.10 7.80
CA THR A 144 17.18 -7.22 7.17
C THR A 144 15.66 -7.02 7.26
N VAL A 145 15.15 -6.58 8.41
CA VAL A 145 13.72 -6.29 8.60
C VAL A 145 13.28 -5.14 7.69
N ALA A 146 14.05 -4.05 7.60
CA ALA A 146 13.75 -2.92 6.73
C ALA A 146 13.75 -3.31 5.24
N LYS A 147 14.75 -4.08 4.79
CA LYS A 147 14.81 -4.62 3.41
C LYS A 147 13.64 -5.57 3.12
N LYS A 148 13.29 -6.43 4.07
CA LYS A 148 12.13 -7.33 3.96
C LYS A 148 10.83 -6.52 3.80
N TRP A 149 10.66 -5.48 4.61
CA TRP A 149 9.53 -4.56 4.48
C TRP A 149 9.45 -3.95 3.09
N ALA A 150 10.56 -3.42 2.56
CA ALA A 150 10.60 -2.80 1.23
C ALA A 150 10.23 -3.78 0.11
N ASN A 151 10.66 -5.04 0.23
CA ASN A 151 10.33 -6.10 -0.72
C ASN A 151 8.86 -6.51 -0.64
N TRP A 152 8.30 -6.65 0.56
CA TRP A 152 6.88 -7.02 0.74
C TRP A 152 5.93 -5.89 0.31
N ASN A 153 6.37 -4.64 0.47
CA ASN A 153 5.65 -3.48 0.00
C ASN A 153 5.38 -3.47 -1.52
N ARG A 154 6.12 -4.26 -2.32
CA ARG A 154 5.86 -4.43 -3.76
C ARG A 154 4.45 -4.93 -4.04
N LEU A 155 3.85 -5.73 -3.16
CA LEU A 155 2.45 -6.16 -3.36
C LEU A 155 1.49 -4.97 -3.28
N ARG A 156 1.76 -4.00 -2.39
CA ARG A 156 1.00 -2.75 -2.25
C ARG A 156 1.28 -1.74 -3.37
N LEU A 157 2.28 -2.00 -4.21
CA LEU A 157 2.50 -1.33 -5.48
C LEU A 157 1.71 -2.00 -6.61
N LEU A 158 1.88 -3.32 -6.78
CA LEU A 158 1.29 -4.05 -7.90
C LEU A 158 -0.24 -4.06 -7.85
N THR A 159 -0.83 -4.28 -6.66
CA THR A 159 -2.29 -4.43 -6.53
C THR A 159 -3.06 -3.15 -6.91
N PRO A 160 -2.70 -1.94 -6.44
CA PRO A 160 -3.36 -0.72 -6.90
C PRO A 160 -3.11 -0.41 -8.38
N VAL A 161 -1.91 -0.71 -8.92
CA VAL A 161 -1.64 -0.53 -10.36
C VAL A 161 -2.58 -1.37 -11.21
N ILE A 162 -2.71 -2.66 -10.90
CA ILE A 162 -3.64 -3.55 -11.62
C ILE A 162 -5.07 -3.03 -11.51
N ALA A 163 -5.52 -2.65 -10.30
CA ALA A 163 -6.85 -2.12 -10.09
C ALA A 163 -7.13 -0.85 -10.90
N GLY A 164 -6.21 0.13 -10.82
CA GLY A 164 -6.33 1.40 -11.54
C GLY A 164 -6.30 1.24 -13.04
N SER A 165 -5.41 0.38 -13.57
CA SER A 165 -5.31 0.12 -15.01
C SER A 165 -6.55 -0.59 -15.57
N LEU A 166 -7.08 -1.60 -14.88
CA LEU A 166 -8.31 -2.28 -15.31
C LEU A 166 -9.51 -1.34 -15.31
N ALA A 167 -9.66 -0.54 -14.25
CA ALA A 167 -10.75 0.43 -14.16
C ALA A 167 -10.61 1.57 -15.19
N LEU A 168 -9.39 2.05 -15.44
CA LEU A 168 -9.13 3.06 -16.45
C LEU A 168 -9.44 2.53 -17.85
N TYR A 169 -9.03 1.30 -18.16
CA TYR A 169 -9.39 0.63 -19.41
C TYR A 169 -10.92 0.57 -19.59
N GLN A 170 -11.67 0.21 -18.55
CA GLN A 170 -13.14 0.17 -18.57
C GLN A 170 -13.81 1.55 -18.75
N LEU A 171 -13.13 2.65 -18.46
CA LEU A 171 -13.68 3.99 -18.69
C LEU A 171 -13.31 4.56 -20.07
N LEU A 172 -12.28 4.02 -20.70
CA LEU A 172 -11.77 4.49 -22.00
C LEU A 172 -12.19 3.61 -23.18
N ALA A 173 -12.49 2.33 -22.95
CA ALA A 173 -13.04 1.40 -23.93
C ALA A 173 -14.55 1.59 -24.12
#